data_AF-A0A9D8VFH9-F1
#
_entry.id   AF-A0A9D8VFH9-F1
#
_cell.length_a   1.000
_cell.length_b   1.000
_cell.length_c   1.000
_cell.angle_alpha   90.00
_cell.angle_beta   90.00
_cell.angle_gamma   90.00
#
_symmetry.space_group_name_H-M   'P 1'
#
loop_
_entity.id
_entity.type
_entity.pdbx_description
1 polymer ?
#
loop_
_entity_poly.entity_id
_entity_poly.type
_entity_poly.pdbx_seq_one_letter_code
_entity_poly.pdbx_strand_id
1 'polypeptide(L)'
;MSRWYQVFDDERVNVVTRVAARRHAAGAACLGVLTGIGVFAVVTGAVSLLPIAVVLIGLWGWAGSALLRQWSTLRAQVWCVKFSDREVVGYDYRRRRIRIDWVDARCVDVGKAGLAVTSVSDLKLEVPVSFPDYTELCHAILEHAEFYEIPVFVDGRRLSEMSASTLFPFLAEFQKPAR
;
A
#
# COMPACT_ATOMS: atom_id res chain seq x y z
N MET A 1 23.56 14.07 20.21
CA MET A 1 22.19 13.81 20.68
C MET A 1 21.60 12.73 19.79
N SER A 2 21.32 11.55 20.32
CA SER A 2 20.67 10.46 19.57
C SER A 2 19.27 10.92 19.17
N ARG A 3 18.98 11.01 17.88
CA ARG A 3 17.62 11.23 17.41
C ARG A 3 16.79 10.02 17.83
N TRP A 4 15.84 10.21 18.75
CA TRP A 4 14.89 9.18 19.10
C TRP A 4 13.89 9.07 17.94
N TYR A 5 13.70 7.84 17.46
CA TYR A 5 12.73 7.53 16.44
C TYR A 5 11.81 6.46 16.99
N GLN A 6 10.51 6.71 16.97
CA GLN A 6 9.54 5.65 17.06
C GLN A 6 9.48 4.98 15.69
N VAL A 7 9.78 3.68 15.66
CA VAL A 7 9.87 2.90 14.43
C VAL A 7 8.68 1.97 14.38
N PHE A 8 7.85 2.14 13.36
CA PHE A 8 6.82 1.18 12.99
C PHE A 8 7.33 0.40 11.79
N ASP A 9 7.63 -0.88 12.01
CA ASP A 9 8.16 -1.79 10.99
C ASP A 9 7.16 -2.92 10.76
N ASP A 10 6.86 -3.20 9.51
CA ASP A 10 6.06 -4.36 9.17
C ASP A 10 6.97 -5.57 8.99
N GLU A 11 7.31 -6.25 10.09
CA GLU A 11 8.07 -7.50 10.04
C GLU A 11 7.33 -8.59 9.24
N ARG A 12 6.00 -8.52 9.17
CA ARG A 12 5.17 -9.47 8.41
C ARG A 12 5.37 -9.28 6.90
N VAL A 13 5.83 -8.12 6.42
CA VAL A 13 6.19 -7.93 5.00
C VAL A 13 7.25 -8.91 4.55
N ASN A 14 8.29 -9.17 5.34
CA ASN A 14 9.33 -10.12 4.95
C ASN A 14 8.78 -11.53 4.78
N VAL A 15 7.76 -11.89 5.56
CA VAL A 15 7.09 -13.20 5.47
C VAL A 15 6.12 -13.21 4.29
N VAL A 16 5.29 -12.18 4.13
CA VAL A 16 4.29 -12.06 3.06
C VAL A 16 4.96 -11.98 1.68
N THR A 17 6.04 -11.22 1.55
CA THR A 17 6.84 -11.15 0.31
C THR A 17 7.49 -12.49 -0.02
N ARG A 18 7.99 -13.23 0.97
CA ARG A 18 8.53 -14.59 0.76
C ARG A 18 7.44 -15.58 0.34
N VAL A 19 6.26 -15.52 0.95
CA VAL A 19 5.13 -16.39 0.60
C VAL A 19 4.58 -16.05 -0.80
N ALA A 20 4.43 -14.77 -1.11
CA ALA A 20 4.03 -14.31 -2.44
C ALA A 20 5.08 -14.72 -3.49
N ALA A 21 6.37 -14.48 -3.24
CA ALA A 21 7.45 -14.90 -4.13
C ALA A 21 7.45 -16.41 -4.36
N ARG A 22 7.22 -17.23 -3.33
CA ARG A 22 7.08 -18.69 -3.47
C ARG A 22 5.88 -19.09 -4.32
N ARG A 23 4.71 -18.46 -4.11
CA ARG A 23 3.51 -18.72 -4.93
C ARG A 23 3.72 -18.34 -6.38
N HIS A 24 4.37 -17.20 -6.65
CA HIS A 24 4.69 -16.79 -8.01
C HIS A 24 5.76 -17.68 -8.66
N ALA A 25 6.79 -18.09 -7.91
CA ALA A 25 7.79 -19.04 -8.40
C ALA A 25 7.17 -20.41 -8.72
N ALA A 26 6.27 -20.90 -7.88
CA ALA A 26 5.52 -22.13 -8.14
C ALA A 26 4.62 -22.00 -9.38
N GLY A 27 3.89 -20.89 -9.51
CA GLY A 27 3.07 -20.62 -10.70
C GLY A 27 3.89 -20.54 -11.99
N ALA A 28 5.05 -19.87 -11.95
CA ALA A 28 5.98 -19.80 -13.07
C ALA A 28 6.58 -21.17 -13.42
N ALA A 29 6.89 -22.00 -12.42
CA ALA A 29 7.36 -23.37 -12.63
C ALA A 29 6.28 -24.24 -13.31
N CYS A 30 5.03 -24.18 -12.85
CA CYS A 30 3.91 -24.90 -13.48
C CYS A 30 3.68 -24.45 -14.93
N LEU A 31 3.73 -23.14 -15.18
CA LEU A 31 3.66 -22.56 -16.52
C LEU A 31 4.82 -23.04 -17.42
N GLY A 32 6.03 -23.12 -16.87
CA GLY A 32 7.20 -23.66 -17.54
C GLY A 32 7.01 -25.13 -17.95
N VAL A 33 6.48 -25.97 -17.04
CA VAL A 33 6.18 -27.38 -17.31
C VAL A 33 5.12 -27.52 -18.42
N LEU A 34 4.03 -26.75 -18.36
CA LEU A 34 2.99 -26.76 -19.40
C LEU A 34 3.52 -26.30 -20.76
N THR A 35 4.41 -25.30 -20.76
CA THR A 35 5.10 -24.84 -21.97
C THR A 35 5.97 -25.96 -22.54
N GLY A 36 6.73 -26.67 -21.70
CA GLY A 36 7.54 -27.82 -22.10
C GLY A 36 6.73 -28.97 -22.70
N ILE A 37 5.59 -29.32 -22.08
CA ILE A 37 4.67 -30.35 -22.59
C ILE A 37 4.08 -29.93 -23.95
N GLY A 38 3.66 -28.67 -24.08
CA GLY A 38 3.12 -28.15 -25.34
C GLY A 38 4.15 -28.17 -26.48
N VAL A 39 5.39 -27.75 -26.21
CA VAL A 39 6.48 -27.81 -27.20
C VAL A 39 6.78 -29.26 -27.58
N PHE A 40 6.85 -30.18 -26.61
CA PHE A 40 7.06 -31.60 -26.88
C PHE A 40 5.96 -32.19 -27.77
N ALA A 41 4.69 -31.88 -27.50
CA ALA A 41 3.55 -32.35 -28.29
C ALA A 41 3.58 -31.85 -29.75
N VAL A 42 4.09 -30.63 -29.98
CA VAL A 42 4.32 -30.10 -31.34
C VAL A 42 5.46 -30.83 -32.02
N VAL A 43 6.59 -31.05 -31.31
CA VAL A 43 7.76 -31.76 -31.86
C VAL A 43 7.43 -33.20 -32.25
N THR A 44 6.58 -33.88 -31.49
CA THR A 44 6.11 -35.24 -31.81
C THR A 44 5.00 -35.27 -32.87
N GLY A 45 4.56 -34.11 -33.39
CA GLY A 45 3.52 -34.00 -34.41
C GLY A 45 2.12 -34.37 -33.94
N ALA A 46 1.90 -34.46 -32.62
CA ALA A 46 0.61 -34.84 -32.05
C ALA A 46 -0.43 -33.72 -32.14
N VAL A 47 0.03 -32.46 -32.24
CA VAL A 47 -0.82 -31.27 -32.26
C VAL A 47 -0.21 -30.20 -33.18
N SER A 48 -1.06 -29.39 -33.81
CA SER A 48 -0.63 -28.24 -34.61
C SER A 48 0.01 -27.14 -33.76
N LEU A 49 1.05 -26.50 -34.30
CA LEU A 49 1.82 -25.42 -33.65
C LEU A 49 0.96 -24.19 -33.32
N LEU A 50 0.08 -23.78 -34.23
CA LEU A 50 -0.70 -22.54 -34.13
C LEU A 50 -1.57 -22.44 -32.86
N PRO A 51 -2.45 -23.42 -32.53
CA PRO A 51 -3.27 -23.33 -31.33
C PRO A 51 -2.43 -23.35 -30.04
N ILE A 52 -1.35 -24.13 -30.01
CA ILE A 52 -0.45 -24.19 -28.85
C ILE A 52 0.27 -22.85 -28.65
N ALA A 53 0.75 -22.23 -29.72
CA ALA A 53 1.39 -20.91 -29.65
C ALA A 53 0.42 -19.83 -29.13
N VAL A 54 -0.82 -19.80 -29.61
CA VAL A 54 -1.85 -18.85 -29.14
C VAL A 54 -2.17 -19.04 -27.66
N VAL A 55 -2.34 -20.29 -27.21
CA VAL A 55 -2.63 -20.60 -25.79
C VAL A 55 -1.46 -20.19 -24.90
N LEU A 56 -0.23 -20.50 -25.29
CA LEU A 56 0.96 -20.15 -24.50
C LEU A 56 1.16 -18.64 -24.41
N ILE A 57 1.05 -17.91 -25.53
CA ILE A 57 1.17 -16.44 -25.53
C ILE A 57 0.06 -15.83 -24.65
N GLY A 58 -1.17 -16.34 -24.74
CA GLY A 58 -2.29 -15.90 -23.91
C GLY A 58 -2.05 -16.14 -22.41
N LEU A 59 -1.61 -17.35 -22.03
CA LEU A 59 -1.33 -17.70 -20.64
C LEU A 59 -0.18 -16.89 -20.05
N TRP A 60 0.92 -16.74 -20.80
CA TRP A 60 2.07 -15.94 -20.37
C TRP A 60 1.74 -14.45 -20.31
N GLY A 61 0.97 -13.92 -21.27
CA GLY A 61 0.50 -12.54 -21.25
C GLY A 61 -0.42 -12.25 -20.06
N TRP A 62 -1.39 -13.14 -19.80
CA TRP A 62 -2.28 -13.02 -18.65
C TRP A 62 -1.50 -13.10 -17.33
N ALA A 63 -0.63 -14.11 -17.16
CA ALA A 63 0.18 -14.29 -15.97
C ALA A 63 1.10 -13.09 -15.72
N GLY A 64 1.75 -12.58 -16.77
CA GLY A 64 2.58 -11.38 -16.69
C GLY A 64 1.78 -10.13 -16.28
N SER A 65 0.58 -9.94 -16.84
CA SER A 65 -0.28 -8.81 -16.49
C SER A 65 -0.77 -8.86 -15.03
N ALA A 66 -1.13 -10.05 -14.53
CA ALA A 66 -1.54 -10.25 -13.14
C ALA A 66 -0.39 -9.97 -12.17
N LEU A 67 0.81 -10.45 -12.50
CA LEU A 67 2.04 -10.18 -11.74
C LEU A 67 2.35 -8.69 -11.70
N LEU A 68 2.26 -8.00 -12.83
CA LEU A 68 2.50 -6.56 -12.90
C LEU A 68 1.51 -5.77 -12.05
N ARG A 69 0.23 -6.12 -12.07
CA ARG A 69 -0.80 -5.50 -11.22
C ARG A 69 -0.47 -5.69 -9.75
N GLN A 70 -0.20 -6.92 -9.33
CA GLN A 70 0.10 -7.22 -7.92
C GLN A 70 1.40 -6.56 -7.44
N TRP A 71 2.43 -6.53 -8.27
CA TRP A 71 3.66 -5.79 -8.00
C TRP A 71 3.44 -4.28 -7.95
N SER A 72 2.56 -3.73 -8.79
CA SER A 72 2.24 -2.29 -8.74
C SER A 72 1.58 -1.90 -7.42
N THR A 73 0.72 -2.77 -6.87
CA THR A 73 0.10 -2.57 -5.56
C THR A 73 1.12 -2.66 -4.43
N LEU A 74 2.04 -3.63 -4.48
CA LEU A 74 3.12 -3.74 -3.49
C LEU A 74 4.12 -2.57 -3.59
N ARG A 75 4.38 -2.05 -4.79
CA ARG A 75 5.30 -0.93 -5.04
C ARG A 75 4.86 0.42 -4.49
N ALA A 76 3.61 0.55 -4.03
CA ALA A 76 3.08 1.79 -3.46
C ALA A 76 2.98 1.74 -1.93
N GLN A 77 3.36 0.62 -1.31
CA GLN A 77 3.19 0.42 0.13
C GLN A 77 4.47 0.84 0.88
N VAL A 78 4.34 1.60 1.95
CA VAL A 78 5.48 1.91 2.82
C VAL A 78 5.69 0.72 3.76
N TRP A 79 6.90 0.18 3.84
CA TRP A 79 7.21 -1.00 4.68
C TRP A 79 7.76 -0.61 6.06
N CYS A 80 8.35 0.57 6.18
CA CYS A 80 8.81 1.11 7.45
C CYS A 80 8.52 2.60 7.51
N VAL A 81 7.86 3.02 8.58
CA VAL A 81 7.67 4.43 8.91
C VAL A 81 8.46 4.71 10.18
N LYS A 82 9.41 5.64 10.07
CA LYS A 82 10.15 6.18 11.20
C LYS A 82 9.63 7.57 11.48
N PHE A 83 9.29 7.77 12.73
CA PHE A 83 8.70 9.00 13.19
C PHE A 83 9.58 9.59 14.28
N SER A 84 9.78 10.90 14.22
CA SER A 84 10.49 11.70 15.21
C SER A 84 9.78 13.03 15.36
N ASP A 85 10.03 13.71 16.48
CA ASP A 85 9.42 15.00 16.81
C ASP A 85 9.55 16.05 15.69
N ARG A 86 10.56 15.93 14.81
CA ARG A 86 10.85 16.90 13.72
C ARG A 86 10.54 16.41 12.31
N GLU A 87 10.51 15.10 12.10
CA GLU A 87 10.45 14.53 10.76
C GLU A 87 9.71 13.20 10.74
N VAL A 88 8.98 12.97 9.65
CA VAL A 88 8.45 11.66 9.30
C VAL A 88 9.20 11.11 8.10
N VAL A 89 9.64 9.87 8.21
CA VAL A 89 10.44 9.20 7.18
C VAL A 89 9.78 7.88 6.83
N GLY A 90 9.31 7.77 5.60
CA GLY A 90 8.85 6.51 5.05
C GLY A 90 9.88 5.86 4.15
N TYR A 91 9.91 4.54 4.18
CA TYR A 91 10.66 3.72 3.23
C TYR A 91 9.67 2.93 2.38
N ASP A 92 9.69 3.21 1.07
CA ASP A 92 8.97 2.42 0.07
C ASP A 92 9.74 1.12 -0.25
N TYR A 93 9.07 0.11 -0.82
CA TYR A 93 9.64 -1.16 -1.27
C TYR A 93 10.79 -0.99 -2.27
N ARG A 94 10.84 0.13 -2.99
CA ARG A 94 12.00 0.49 -3.84
C ARG A 94 13.23 0.95 -3.04
N ARG A 95 13.18 0.87 -1.70
CA ARG A 95 14.13 1.49 -0.76
C ARG A 95 14.24 3.01 -0.95
N ARG A 96 13.24 3.63 -1.57
CA ARG A 96 13.20 5.09 -1.69
C ARG A 96 12.87 5.65 -0.31
N ARG A 97 13.79 6.44 0.22
CA ARG A 97 13.58 7.20 1.45
C ARG A 97 12.81 8.46 1.10
N ILE A 98 11.58 8.56 1.59
CA ILE A 98 10.77 9.78 1.54
C ILE A 98 10.85 10.38 2.93
N ARG A 99 11.45 11.57 3.03
CA ARG A 99 11.54 12.33 4.27
C ARG A 99 10.69 13.58 4.10
N ILE A 100 9.83 13.84 5.07
CA ILE A 100 9.03 15.04 5.17
C ILE A 100 9.27 15.59 6.57
N ASP A 101 9.85 16.78 6.65
CA ASP A 101 9.99 17.49 7.92
C ASP A 101 8.62 18.11 8.27
N TRP A 102 8.22 18.10 9.55
CA TRP A 102 6.88 18.55 9.94
C TRP A 102 6.61 20.01 9.57
N VAL A 103 7.64 20.84 9.61
CA VAL A 103 7.57 22.25 9.18
C VAL A 103 7.25 22.39 7.68
N ASP A 104 7.66 21.40 6.87
CA ASP A 104 7.41 21.37 5.43
C ASP A 104 6.17 20.53 5.08
N ALA A 105 5.45 20.01 6.07
CA ALA A 105 4.22 19.26 5.85
C ALA A 105 3.07 20.23 5.56
N ARG A 106 2.44 20.04 4.40
CA ARG A 106 1.34 20.87 3.92
C ARG A 106 -0.01 20.38 4.45
N CYS A 107 -0.24 19.08 4.43
CA CYS A 107 -1.48 18.48 4.92
C CYS A 107 -1.31 16.99 5.23
N VAL A 108 -2.21 16.49 6.07
CA VAL A 108 -2.39 15.07 6.34
C VAL A 108 -3.78 14.66 5.88
N ASP A 109 -3.91 13.62 5.08
CA ASP A 109 -5.19 13.09 4.58
C ASP A 109 -5.42 11.67 5.10
N VAL A 110 -6.57 11.44 5.72
CA VAL A 110 -7.00 10.15 6.25
C VAL A 110 -8.19 9.69 5.42
N GLY A 111 -8.04 8.64 4.62
CA GLY A 111 -9.11 8.14 3.79
C GLY A 111 -9.23 6.62 3.81
N LYS A 112 -10.16 6.11 3.01
CA LYS A 112 -10.38 4.65 2.86
C LYS A 112 -9.14 3.88 2.38
N ALA A 113 -8.25 4.53 1.64
CA ALA A 113 -7.02 3.93 1.16
C ALA A 113 -5.92 3.87 2.25
N GLY A 114 -6.01 4.72 3.27
CA GLY A 114 -5.02 4.86 4.31
C GLY A 114 -4.73 6.33 4.65
N LEU A 115 -3.53 6.57 5.15
CA LEU A 115 -3.02 7.85 5.61
C LEU A 115 -2.03 8.41 4.59
N ALA A 116 -2.12 9.69 4.27
CA ALA A 116 -1.16 10.36 3.40
C ALA A 116 -0.65 11.66 4.02
N VAL A 117 0.67 11.83 4.07
CA VAL A 117 1.31 13.09 4.46
C VAL A 117 1.88 13.73 3.20
N THR A 118 1.45 14.95 2.89
CA THR A 118 1.91 15.69 1.71
C THR A 118 2.76 16.88 2.14
N SER A 119 3.93 17.03 1.57
CA SER A 119 4.82 18.18 1.80
C SER A 119 4.47 19.36 0.89
N VAL A 120 5.01 20.54 1.21
CA VAL A 120 4.94 21.74 0.36
C VAL A 120 5.63 21.53 -0.99
N SER A 121 6.62 20.64 -1.07
CA SER A 121 7.32 20.26 -2.31
C SER A 121 6.58 19.17 -3.13
N ASP A 122 5.29 18.93 -2.83
CA ASP A 122 4.46 17.88 -3.42
C ASP A 122 5.03 16.44 -3.29
N LEU A 123 5.99 16.23 -2.39
CA LEU A 123 6.36 14.88 -1.97
C LEU A 123 5.23 14.31 -1.11
N LYS A 124 4.79 13.10 -1.45
CA LYS A 124 3.71 12.40 -0.78
C LYS A 124 4.22 11.12 -0.14
N LEU A 125 3.92 10.94 1.13
CA LEU A 125 4.12 9.70 1.87
C LEU A 125 2.76 9.04 2.10
N GLU A 126 2.55 7.85 1.55
CA GLU A 126 1.28 7.12 1.68
C GLU A 126 1.47 5.86 2.53
N VAL A 127 0.68 5.72 3.58
CA VAL A 127 0.64 4.54 4.45
C VAL A 127 -0.73 3.87 4.28
N PRO A 128 -0.79 2.63 3.77
CA PRO A 128 -2.07 1.97 3.54
C PRO A 128 -2.74 1.57 4.87
N VAL A 129 -4.08 1.49 4.88
CA VAL A 129 -4.84 1.01 6.05
C VAL A 129 -4.47 -0.43 6.49
N SER A 130 -3.90 -1.21 5.57
CA SER A 130 -3.41 -2.57 5.85
C SER A 130 -2.08 -2.62 6.59
N PHE A 131 -1.45 -1.47 6.85
CA PHE A 131 -0.18 -1.38 7.57
C PHE A 131 -0.36 -1.88 9.03
N PRO A 132 0.60 -2.62 9.62
CA PRO A 132 0.50 -3.05 11.00
C PRO A 132 0.51 -1.84 11.92
N ASP A 133 -0.22 -1.95 13.02
CA ASP A 133 -0.33 -0.88 14.01
C ASP A 133 -0.78 0.46 13.37
N TYR A 134 -1.50 0.38 12.24
CA TYR A 134 -1.99 1.54 11.49
C TYR A 134 -2.75 2.51 12.38
N THR A 135 -3.56 2.00 13.31
CA THR A 135 -4.30 2.83 14.27
C THR A 135 -3.36 3.63 15.18
N GLU A 136 -2.34 2.99 15.76
CA GLU A 136 -1.36 3.66 16.62
C GLU A 136 -0.53 4.68 15.84
N LEU A 137 -0.06 4.29 14.64
CA LEU A 137 0.67 5.19 13.74
C LEU A 137 -0.18 6.39 13.33
N CYS A 138 -1.45 6.17 13.01
CA CYS A 138 -2.38 7.23 12.65
C CYS A 138 -2.58 8.20 13.82
N HIS A 139 -2.78 7.70 15.04
CA HIS A 139 -2.87 8.54 16.23
C HIS A 139 -1.60 9.38 16.44
N ALA A 140 -0.41 8.77 16.37
CA ALA A 140 0.86 9.48 16.54
C ALA A 140 1.07 10.57 15.48
N ILE A 141 0.74 10.28 14.21
CA ILE A 141 0.84 11.26 13.11
C ILE A 141 -0.18 12.40 13.31
N LEU A 142 -1.40 12.10 13.72
CA LEU A 142 -2.43 13.11 13.95
C LEU A 142 -2.08 14.01 15.14
N GLU A 143 -1.53 13.46 16.22
CA GLU A 143 -1.06 14.23 17.37
C GLU A 143 0.04 15.24 16.98
N HIS A 144 0.97 14.83 16.11
CA HIS A 144 1.99 15.76 15.61
C HIS A 144 1.43 16.75 14.59
N ALA A 145 0.49 16.33 13.75
CA ALA A 145 -0.20 17.25 12.85
C ALA A 145 -0.90 18.37 13.64
N GLU A 146 -1.53 18.03 14.77
CA GLU A 146 -2.14 19.00 15.67
C GLU A 146 -1.09 19.92 16.30
N PHE A 147 0.01 19.37 16.83
CA PHE A 147 1.09 20.17 17.44
C PHE A 147 1.71 21.20 16.48
N TYR A 148 1.87 20.84 15.20
CA TYR A 148 2.42 21.72 14.16
C TYR A 148 1.34 22.52 13.40
N GLU A 149 0.07 22.47 13.85
CA GLU A 149 -1.07 23.14 13.21
C GLU A 149 -1.29 22.77 11.73
N ILE A 150 -0.87 21.57 11.34
CA ILE A 150 -1.00 21.06 9.98
C ILE A 150 -2.46 20.65 9.74
N PRO A 151 -3.07 21.11 8.63
CA PRO A 151 -4.46 20.78 8.35
C PRO A 151 -4.63 19.28 8.06
N VAL A 152 -5.55 18.67 8.80
CA VAL A 152 -5.99 17.28 8.61
C VAL A 152 -7.23 17.25 7.71
N PHE A 153 -7.22 16.36 6.74
CA PHE A 153 -8.33 16.04 5.85
C PHE A 153 -8.80 14.62 6.12
N VAL A 154 -10.11 14.40 6.01
CA VAL A 154 -10.74 13.08 6.05
C VAL A 154 -11.54 12.89 4.77
N ASP A 155 -11.20 11.87 3.98
CA ASP A 155 -11.74 11.62 2.65
C ASP A 155 -11.76 12.90 1.77
N GLY A 156 -10.67 13.67 1.80
CA GLY A 156 -10.48 14.91 1.02
C GLY A 156 -11.23 16.14 1.54
N ARG A 157 -11.93 16.06 2.69
CA ARG A 157 -12.56 17.22 3.35
C ARG A 157 -11.80 17.62 4.59
N ARG A 158 -11.67 18.92 4.85
CA ARG A 158 -10.93 19.40 6.03
C ARG A 158 -11.67 19.00 7.31
N LEU A 159 -10.96 18.44 8.29
CA LEU A 159 -11.53 17.94 9.54
C LEU A 159 -12.32 19.03 10.29
N SER A 160 -11.83 20.27 10.27
CA SER A 160 -12.48 21.42 10.92
C SER A 160 -13.84 21.80 10.31
N GLU A 161 -14.11 21.37 9.08
CA GLU A 161 -15.37 21.63 8.37
C GLU A 161 -16.36 20.46 8.49
N MET A 162 -15.95 19.35 9.11
CA MET A 162 -16.79 18.16 9.26
C MET A 162 -17.58 18.20 10.56
N SER A 163 -18.87 17.88 10.49
CA SER A 163 -19.68 17.70 11.69
C SER A 163 -19.30 16.42 12.41
N ALA A 164 -19.40 16.41 13.75
CA ALA A 164 -19.19 15.21 14.56
C ALA A 164 -20.10 14.03 14.13
N SER A 165 -21.31 14.32 13.64
CA SER A 165 -22.24 13.32 13.10
C SER A 165 -21.80 12.70 11.78
N THR A 166 -20.92 13.37 11.01
CA THR A 166 -20.34 12.83 9.77
C THR A 166 -19.17 11.89 10.09
N LEU A 167 -18.38 12.22 11.12
CA LEU A 167 -17.23 11.42 11.56
C LEU A 167 -17.67 10.20 12.39
N PHE A 168 -18.72 10.35 13.18
CA PHE A 168 -19.25 9.32 14.07
C PHE A 168 -20.75 9.13 13.80
N PRO A 169 -21.12 8.34 12.78
CA PRO A 169 -22.52 8.15 12.40
C PRO A 169 -23.40 7.65 13.54
N PHE A 170 -22.84 6.88 14.48
CA PHE A 170 -23.55 6.39 15.66
C PHE A 170 -24.02 7.51 16.61
N LEU A 171 -23.37 8.68 16.62
CA LEU A 171 -23.83 9.82 17.43
C LEU A 171 -25.16 10.41 16.93
N ALA A 172 -25.49 10.20 15.66
CA ALA A 172 -26.78 10.62 15.10
C ALA A 172 -27.96 9.83 15.69
N GLU A 173 -27.71 8.62 16.20
CA GLU A 173 -28.76 7.80 16.84
C GLU A 173 -29.16 8.35 18.21
N PHE A 174 -28.22 8.97 18.93
CA PHE A 174 -28.47 9.58 20.25
C PHE A 174 -29.09 10.99 20.18
N GLN A 175 -29.16 11.60 19.00
CA GLN A 175 -29.79 12.91 18.78
C GLN A 175 -31.27 12.82 18.40
N LYS A 176 -31.83 11.62 18.18
CA LYS A 176 -33.28 11.47 18.00
C LYS A 176 -33.97 11.62 19.37
N PRO A 177 -34.86 12.61 19.55
CA PRO A 177 -35.66 12.69 20.78
C PRO A 177 -36.51 11.41 20.89
N ALA A 178 -36.50 10.81 22.08
CA ALA A 178 -37.37 9.69 22.41
C ALA A 178 -38.83 10.09 22.10
N ARG A 179 -39.48 9.30 21.24
CA ARG A 179 -40.92 9.43 20.98
C ARG A 179 -41.70 8.85 22.15
#